data_AF-A0A409VDP9-F1
#
_entry.id   AF-A0A409VDP9-F1
#
_cell.length_a   1.000
_cell.length_b   1.000
_cell.length_c   1.000
_cell.angle_alpha   90.00
_cell.angle_beta   90.00
_cell.angle_gamma   90.00
#
_symmetry.space_group_name_H-M   'P 1'
#
loop_
_entity.id
_entity.type
_entity.pdbx_description
1 polymer ?
#
loop_
_entity_poly.entity_id
_entity_poly.type
_entity_poly.pdbx_seq_one_letter_code
_entity_poly.pdbx_strand_id
1 'polypeptide(L)'
;MPISFQVSTNVAEPVRGHWKSLSANGLLEEVWERQSRDVQNKGLLNHTFSTNPSALKNAIPQPRNGFVDTILNAYNAHHNLELKPDDVWIAIVSQFNFYVNAHAEELRSKFVAHEDKKKLVISGDGNRFTANFGELASKMTDLIQENVVDPELQKWLLPDFTTTTFNDTVVCSVLMMSTLKEYFSYGFELRCGLPSVTLLGEKEDWEKLLARIDKFKTFGEEPAAWEKLLRPILSRFVRAFDGNFDRHFWSKVCHIHAHGSGPSYMSGWLTAFCVWNKDGVWIGPNYKPLSARQLTGGWSGLITEGVPLRLDGVSYHRLDTKKIPPAICEVEVSLDDNGEKFECMMVAGHISSTICGVKKDTMAPNPAWFMFITSESK
;
A
#
# COMPACT_ATOMS: atom_id res chain seq x y z
N MET A 1 5.55 24.04 -2.13
CA MET A 1 6.01 23.51 -3.42
C MET A 1 6.44 22.06 -3.22
N PRO A 2 6.07 21.14 -4.14
CA PRO A 2 6.48 19.74 -4.07
C PRO A 2 8.00 19.55 -4.06
N ILE A 3 8.44 18.42 -3.50
CA ILE A 3 9.86 18.01 -3.48
C ILE A 3 10.01 16.57 -4.00
N SER A 4 11.15 16.28 -4.64
CA SER A 4 11.52 14.92 -5.08
C SER A 4 12.97 14.65 -4.71
N PHE A 5 13.26 13.46 -4.17
CA PHE A 5 14.61 13.09 -3.72
C PHE A 5 14.92 11.61 -3.93
N GLN A 6 16.20 11.31 -4.22
CA GLN A 6 16.69 9.95 -4.44
C GLN A 6 16.94 9.24 -3.11
N VAL A 7 16.30 8.08 -2.93
CA VAL A 7 16.41 7.21 -1.75
C VAL A 7 17.52 6.18 -1.95
N SER A 8 17.65 5.61 -3.15
CA SER A 8 18.70 4.66 -3.52
C SER A 8 19.39 5.06 -4.84
N THR A 9 20.35 4.25 -5.29
CA THR A 9 21.01 4.39 -6.61
C THR A 9 20.33 3.55 -7.70
N ASN A 10 19.23 2.86 -7.38
CA ASN A 10 18.51 2.05 -8.35
C ASN A 10 17.80 2.97 -9.37
N VAL A 11 17.72 2.52 -10.63
CA VAL A 11 16.94 3.20 -11.65
C VAL A 11 15.48 2.79 -11.52
N ALA A 12 14.55 3.74 -11.66
CA ALA A 12 13.12 3.45 -11.63
C ALA A 12 12.71 2.55 -12.80
N GLU A 13 12.04 1.44 -12.48
CA GLU A 13 11.50 0.48 -13.43
C GLU A 13 10.10 0.94 -13.89
N PRO A 14 9.73 0.74 -15.17
CA PRO A 14 8.35 0.94 -15.63
C PRO A 14 7.43 -0.11 -14.98
N VAL A 15 6.20 0.26 -14.64
CA VAL A 15 5.16 -0.67 -14.16
C VAL A 15 4.75 -1.60 -15.30
N ARG A 16 5.32 -2.81 -15.32
CA ARG A 16 5.11 -3.82 -16.37
C ARG A 16 3.81 -4.60 -16.11
N GLY A 17 2.97 -4.78 -17.15
CA GLY A 17 1.81 -5.67 -17.08
C GLY A 17 0.64 -5.27 -17.99
N HIS A 18 -0.06 -6.29 -18.51
CA HIS A 18 -1.35 -6.13 -19.20
C HIS A 18 -2.48 -5.92 -18.18
N TRP A 19 -2.52 -4.76 -17.53
CA TRP A 19 -3.63 -4.43 -16.64
C TRP A 19 -4.89 -4.19 -17.48
N LYS A 20 -5.90 -5.07 -17.35
CA LYS A 20 -7.23 -4.87 -17.93
C LYS A 20 -7.78 -3.58 -17.33
N SER A 21 -7.85 -2.51 -18.12
CA SER A 21 -8.52 -1.26 -17.69
C SER A 21 -9.97 -1.59 -17.33
N LEU A 22 -10.28 -1.55 -16.04
CA LEU A 22 -11.59 -1.92 -15.52
C LEU A 22 -12.58 -0.77 -15.71
N SER A 23 -13.87 -1.12 -15.74
CA SER A 23 -14.94 -0.16 -15.53
C SER A 23 -14.96 0.31 -14.07
N ALA A 24 -15.74 1.35 -13.77
CA ALA A 24 -15.98 1.75 -12.38
C ALA A 24 -16.58 0.60 -11.57
N ASN A 25 -17.54 -0.15 -12.15
CA ASN A 25 -18.01 -1.42 -11.60
C ASN A 25 -16.82 -2.35 -11.34
N GLY A 26 -16.06 -2.77 -12.36
CA GLY A 26 -14.98 -3.75 -12.22
C GLY A 26 -13.95 -3.41 -11.12
N LEU A 27 -13.64 -2.12 -10.95
CA LEU A 27 -12.74 -1.65 -9.89
C LEU A 27 -13.38 -1.74 -8.48
N LEU A 28 -14.70 -1.56 -8.37
CA LEU A 28 -15.47 -1.86 -7.16
C LEU A 28 -15.57 -3.37 -6.92
N GLU A 29 -15.78 -4.20 -7.96
CA GLU A 29 -15.90 -5.67 -7.83
C GLU A 29 -14.62 -6.24 -7.18
N GLU A 30 -13.44 -5.93 -7.72
CA GLU A 30 -12.16 -6.46 -7.21
C GLU A 30 -11.87 -6.08 -5.74
N VAL A 31 -12.34 -4.92 -5.27
CA VAL A 31 -11.95 -4.34 -3.98
C VAL A 31 -13.03 -4.52 -2.89
N TRP A 32 -14.32 -4.63 -3.28
CA TRP A 32 -15.45 -4.79 -2.35
C TRP A 32 -16.09 -6.19 -2.41
N GLU A 33 -16.30 -6.78 -3.58
CA GLU A 33 -17.06 -8.05 -3.71
C GLU A 33 -16.33 -9.29 -3.23
N ARG A 34 -15.01 -9.20 -3.01
CA ARG A 34 -14.29 -10.23 -2.25
C ARG A 34 -14.82 -10.37 -0.80
N GLN A 35 -15.75 -9.51 -0.37
CA GLN A 35 -16.48 -9.55 0.90
C GLN A 35 -18.02 -9.69 0.74
N SER A 36 -18.60 -9.60 -0.46
CA SER A 36 -20.07 -9.62 -0.68
C SER A 36 -20.46 -10.23 -2.04
N ARG A 37 -21.48 -11.09 -2.06
CA ARG A 37 -21.70 -12.08 -3.16
C ARG A 37 -22.53 -11.65 -4.38
N ASP A 38 -23.20 -10.51 -4.35
CA ASP A 38 -24.15 -10.10 -5.41
C ASP A 38 -24.05 -8.60 -5.73
N VAL A 39 -23.50 -8.26 -6.90
CA VAL A 39 -23.42 -6.88 -7.43
C VAL A 39 -23.61 -6.79 -8.95
N GLN A 40 -23.51 -7.88 -9.71
CA GLN A 40 -23.67 -7.81 -11.18
C GLN A 40 -25.04 -7.30 -11.68
N ASN A 41 -26.02 -7.13 -10.79
CA ASN A 41 -27.31 -6.48 -11.04
C ASN A 41 -27.56 -5.19 -10.19
N LYS A 42 -26.56 -4.64 -9.49
CA LYS A 42 -26.71 -3.44 -8.66
C LYS A 42 -26.38 -2.17 -9.46
N GLY A 43 -27.31 -1.21 -9.45
CA GLY A 43 -27.12 0.08 -10.10
C GLY A 43 -26.03 0.91 -9.42
N LEU A 44 -24.86 1.03 -10.06
CA LEU A 44 -23.83 2.00 -9.68
C LEU A 44 -24.30 3.40 -10.09
N LEU A 45 -24.53 4.27 -9.11
CA LEU A 45 -25.14 5.58 -9.30
C LEU A 45 -24.10 6.66 -9.60
N ASN A 46 -23.04 6.73 -8.78
CA ASN A 46 -22.00 7.75 -8.93
C ASN A 46 -20.67 7.29 -8.31
N HIS A 47 -19.55 7.84 -8.77
CA HIS A 47 -18.20 7.45 -8.34
C HIS A 47 -17.16 8.53 -8.69
N THR A 48 -15.97 8.47 -8.08
CA THR A 48 -14.86 9.42 -8.35
C THR A 48 -14.54 9.57 -9.84
N PHE A 49 -14.63 8.50 -10.61
CA PHE A 49 -14.31 8.48 -12.05
C PHE A 49 -15.42 9.00 -12.97
N SER A 50 -16.55 9.50 -12.43
CA SER A 50 -17.71 9.94 -13.22
C SER A 50 -17.39 11.13 -14.12
N THR A 51 -16.75 12.16 -13.54
CA THR A 51 -16.39 13.41 -14.23
C THR A 51 -15.04 13.34 -14.95
N ASN A 52 -14.13 12.47 -14.52
CA ASN A 52 -12.89 12.17 -15.24
C ASN A 52 -12.66 10.65 -15.38
N PRO A 53 -13.29 10.03 -16.39
CA PRO A 53 -13.16 8.59 -16.59
C PRO A 53 -11.80 8.19 -17.20
N SER A 54 -10.99 9.16 -17.65
CA SER A 54 -9.64 8.88 -18.16
C SER A 54 -8.68 8.43 -17.05
N ALA A 55 -8.94 8.78 -15.79
CA ALA A 55 -8.13 8.36 -14.65
C ALA A 55 -8.14 6.82 -14.45
N LEU A 56 -9.22 6.12 -14.82
CA LEU A 56 -9.28 4.64 -14.81
C LEU A 56 -8.22 3.99 -15.72
N LYS A 57 -7.70 4.69 -16.75
CA LYS A 57 -6.71 4.13 -17.68
C LYS A 57 -5.34 3.89 -17.04
N ASN A 58 -5.05 4.59 -15.94
CA ASN A 58 -3.82 4.48 -15.18
C ASN A 58 -4.04 3.86 -13.79
N ALA A 59 -5.26 3.43 -13.46
CA ALA A 59 -5.61 2.87 -12.16
C ALA A 59 -5.38 1.34 -12.12
N ILE A 60 -4.46 0.88 -11.28
CA ILE A 60 -4.30 -0.55 -10.95
C ILE A 60 -5.13 -0.85 -9.69
N PRO A 61 -6.12 -1.77 -9.74
CA PRO A 61 -6.88 -2.17 -8.55
C PRO A 61 -5.96 -2.69 -7.43
N GLN A 62 -6.22 -2.30 -6.19
CA GLN A 62 -5.51 -2.82 -5.02
C GLN A 62 -6.49 -3.48 -4.05
N PRO A 63 -6.79 -4.79 -4.24
CA PRO A 63 -7.95 -5.48 -3.64
C PRO A 63 -7.76 -5.85 -2.15
N ARG A 64 -6.87 -5.15 -1.44
CA ARG A 64 -6.60 -5.38 -0.01
C ARG A 64 -6.51 -4.05 0.72
N ASN A 65 -5.44 -3.29 0.51
CA ASN A 65 -5.22 -1.99 1.14
C ASN A 65 -4.48 -1.08 0.16
N GLY A 66 -5.20 -0.25 -0.59
CA GLY A 66 -4.59 0.52 -1.69
C GLY A 66 -3.51 1.53 -1.29
N PHE A 67 -3.38 1.90 0.00
CA PHE A 67 -2.26 2.71 0.46
C PHE A 67 -1.01 1.83 0.67
N VAL A 68 -1.14 0.78 1.49
CA VAL A 68 -0.06 -0.15 1.83
C VAL A 68 0.40 -0.92 0.59
N ASP A 69 -0.53 -1.49 -0.19
CA ASP A 69 -0.20 -2.27 -1.39
C ASP A 69 0.48 -1.39 -2.45
N THR A 70 0.09 -0.12 -2.63
CA THR A 70 0.80 0.80 -3.53
C THR A 70 2.26 1.00 -3.10
N ILE A 71 2.49 1.27 -1.81
CA ILE A 71 3.82 1.53 -1.26
C ILE A 71 4.67 0.24 -1.29
N LEU A 72 4.07 -0.92 -0.99
CA LEU A 72 4.70 -2.24 -1.14
C LEU A 72 5.10 -2.51 -2.59
N ASN A 73 4.23 -2.26 -3.57
CA ASN A 73 4.51 -2.48 -4.98
C ASN A 73 5.63 -1.55 -5.47
N ALA A 74 5.59 -0.26 -5.12
CA ALA A 74 6.65 0.68 -5.47
C ALA A 74 8.01 0.28 -4.88
N TYR A 75 8.03 -0.17 -3.63
CA TYR A 75 9.24 -0.67 -2.97
C TYR A 75 9.74 -1.99 -3.59
N ASN A 76 8.87 -2.97 -3.81
CA ASN A 76 9.26 -4.32 -4.26
C ASN A 76 9.58 -4.43 -5.76
N ALA A 77 9.14 -3.47 -6.59
CA ALA A 77 9.36 -3.46 -8.03
C ALA A 77 10.10 -2.21 -8.54
N HIS A 78 10.77 -1.48 -7.64
CA HIS A 78 11.58 -0.29 -7.93
C HIS A 78 10.85 0.80 -8.75
N HIS A 79 9.60 1.10 -8.40
CA HIS A 79 8.92 2.28 -8.94
C HIS A 79 9.17 3.50 -8.04
N ASN A 80 9.23 4.70 -8.62
CA ASN A 80 9.20 5.93 -7.83
C ASN A 80 7.89 5.99 -7.05
N LEU A 81 7.94 6.49 -5.81
CA LEU A 81 6.74 6.66 -4.99
C LEU A 81 6.36 8.14 -4.90
N GLU A 82 5.11 8.45 -5.25
CA GLU A 82 4.53 9.78 -5.11
C GLU A 82 3.44 9.76 -4.03
N LEU A 83 3.47 10.72 -3.10
CA LEU A 83 2.51 10.86 -2.00
C LEU A 83 2.07 12.32 -1.85
N LYS A 84 0.77 12.56 -1.66
CA LYS A 84 0.25 13.84 -1.17
C LYS A 84 -0.23 13.72 0.29
N PRO A 85 -0.38 14.85 1.03
CA PRO A 85 -0.90 14.84 2.39
C PRO A 85 -2.25 14.12 2.52
N ASP A 86 -3.13 14.24 1.53
CA ASP A 86 -4.45 13.58 1.56
C ASP A 86 -4.34 12.06 1.62
N ASP A 87 -3.42 11.42 0.90
CA ASP A 87 -3.32 9.94 0.86
C ASP A 87 -2.95 9.42 2.25
N VAL A 88 -1.97 10.08 2.87
CA VAL A 88 -1.51 9.77 4.22
C VAL A 88 -2.61 10.06 5.25
N TRP A 89 -3.37 11.13 5.09
CA TRP A 89 -4.49 11.46 5.96
C TRP A 89 -5.70 10.52 5.79
N ILE A 90 -6.03 10.10 4.55
CA ILE A 90 -7.10 9.13 4.27
C ILE A 90 -6.71 7.76 4.84
N ALA A 91 -5.47 7.31 4.68
CA ALA A 91 -4.99 6.06 5.27
C ALA A 91 -5.08 6.06 6.81
N ILE A 92 -4.80 7.21 7.43
CA ILE A 92 -5.03 7.45 8.85
C ILE A 92 -6.53 7.39 9.18
N VAL A 93 -7.40 8.16 8.49
CA VAL A 93 -8.84 8.19 8.79
C VAL A 93 -9.49 6.82 8.60
N SER A 94 -9.10 6.03 7.59
CA SER A 94 -9.58 4.65 7.40
C SER A 94 -9.20 3.72 8.57
N GLN A 95 -8.00 3.87 9.16
CA GLN A 95 -7.63 3.12 10.36
C GLN A 95 -8.41 3.59 11.60
N PHE A 96 -8.57 4.91 11.77
CA PHE A 96 -9.33 5.47 12.90
C PHE A 96 -10.82 5.09 12.83
N ASN A 97 -11.38 4.90 11.63
CA ASN A 97 -12.75 4.43 11.44
C ASN A 97 -13.02 3.07 12.11
N PHE A 98 -12.09 2.12 12.05
CA PHE A 98 -12.28 0.81 12.72
C PHE A 98 -12.37 0.97 14.25
N TYR A 99 -11.49 1.79 14.84
CA TYR A 99 -11.53 2.12 16.27
C TYR A 99 -12.83 2.84 16.65
N VAL A 100 -13.24 3.88 15.90
CA VAL A 100 -14.43 4.66 16.22
C VAL A 100 -15.72 3.84 16.15
N ASN A 101 -15.85 2.92 15.19
CA ASN A 101 -17.03 2.05 15.11
C ASN A 101 -17.07 0.98 16.21
N ALA A 102 -15.92 0.39 16.57
CA ALA A 102 -15.85 -0.56 17.68
C ALA A 102 -16.12 0.09 19.06
N HIS A 103 -15.73 1.36 19.23
CA HIS A 103 -15.90 2.14 20.45
C HIS A 103 -17.03 3.19 20.34
N ALA A 104 -18.02 2.98 19.47
CA ALA A 104 -19.00 4.02 19.10
C ALA A 104 -19.76 4.63 20.29
N GLU A 105 -20.21 3.81 21.23
CA GLU A 105 -20.92 4.28 22.43
C GLU A 105 -20.00 4.97 23.44
N GLU A 106 -18.78 4.46 23.64
CA GLU A 106 -17.77 5.06 24.53
C GLU A 106 -17.31 6.44 24.04
N LEU A 107 -17.38 6.68 22.73
CA LEU A 107 -16.94 7.91 22.08
C LEU A 107 -18.11 8.84 21.67
N ARG A 108 -19.36 8.40 21.80
CA ARG A 108 -20.57 9.12 21.34
C ARG A 108 -20.57 10.60 21.72
N SER A 109 -20.35 10.91 22.99
CA SER A 109 -20.34 12.27 23.55
C SER A 109 -19.19 13.15 23.05
N LYS A 110 -18.19 12.59 22.36
CA LYS A 110 -17.09 13.31 21.70
C LYS A 110 -17.40 13.67 20.24
N PHE A 111 -18.47 13.12 19.66
CA PHE A 111 -18.82 13.27 18.24
C PHE A 111 -20.22 13.87 18.02
N VAL A 112 -21.22 13.50 18.82
CA VAL A 112 -22.62 13.94 18.64
C VAL A 112 -23.27 14.33 19.97
N ALA A 113 -24.20 15.29 19.89
CA ALA A 113 -24.99 15.78 21.03
C ALA A 113 -26.38 15.10 21.13
N HIS A 114 -26.53 13.89 20.56
CA HIS A 114 -27.81 13.19 20.44
C HIS A 114 -27.63 11.66 20.55
N GLU A 115 -28.69 10.98 20.99
CA GLU A 115 -28.68 9.54 21.28
C GLU A 115 -29.02 8.68 20.04
N ASP A 116 -29.63 9.25 18.99
CA ASP A 116 -30.03 8.56 17.75
C ASP A 116 -29.33 9.08 16.47
N LYS A 117 -29.56 8.45 15.30
CA LYS A 117 -29.00 8.86 13.98
C LYS A 117 -29.80 9.99 13.31
N LYS A 118 -29.17 10.74 12.36
CA LYS A 118 -29.77 11.88 11.61
C LYS A 118 -29.29 11.94 10.13
N LYS A 119 -30.12 12.43 9.18
CA LYS A 119 -29.94 12.32 7.70
C LYS A 119 -29.79 13.69 6.96
N LEU A 120 -29.09 13.73 5.80
CA LEU A 120 -28.79 14.90 4.91
C LEU A 120 -28.65 14.46 3.39
N VAL A 121 -28.80 15.33 2.36
CA VAL A 121 -28.91 14.97 0.88
C VAL A 121 -28.46 16.08 -0.14
N ILE A 122 -27.80 15.77 -1.31
CA ILE A 122 -27.40 16.64 -2.51
C ILE A 122 -27.19 15.77 -3.84
N SER A 123 -27.10 16.30 -5.10
CA SER A 123 -27.22 15.56 -6.44
C SER A 123 -26.29 15.94 -7.67
N GLY A 124 -26.09 15.06 -8.72
CA GLY A 124 -25.46 15.32 -10.08
C GLY A 124 -24.83 14.11 -10.91
N ASP A 125 -24.49 14.21 -12.24
CA ASP A 125 -24.38 13.05 -13.23
C ASP A 125 -23.07 12.81 -14.11
N GLY A 126 -22.60 11.55 -14.41
CA GLY A 126 -21.61 11.16 -15.51
C GLY A 126 -20.76 9.80 -15.45
N ASN A 127 -20.13 9.27 -16.55
CA ASN A 127 -19.02 8.22 -16.62
C ASN A 127 -18.44 7.82 -18.06
N ARG A 128 -17.32 7.01 -18.19
CA ARG A 128 -16.86 6.04 -19.32
C ARG A 128 -15.39 5.45 -19.27
N PHE A 129 -14.78 4.82 -20.33
CA PHE A 129 -13.57 3.88 -20.28
C PHE A 129 -12.53 4.04 -21.47
N THR A 130 -11.46 3.26 -21.87
CA THR A 130 -10.68 1.99 -21.55
C THR A 130 -9.26 1.97 -22.26
N ALA A 131 -8.31 0.98 -22.10
CA ALA A 131 -7.02 0.76 -22.91
C ALA A 131 -6.17 -0.58 -22.67
N ASN A 132 -5.14 -0.97 -23.50
CA ASN A 132 -4.11 -2.10 -23.34
C ASN A 132 -2.88 -2.14 -24.36
N PHE A 133 -1.72 -2.85 -24.13
CA PHE A 133 -0.50 -3.20 -25.00
C PHE A 133 0.52 -4.19 -24.29
N GLY A 134 1.57 -4.80 -24.93
CA GLY A 134 2.50 -5.81 -24.28
C GLY A 134 3.96 -6.11 -24.82
N GLU A 135 4.60 -7.17 -24.27
CA GLU A 135 5.97 -7.78 -24.46
C GLU A 135 7.21 -7.13 -23.76
N LEU A 136 8.05 -7.94 -23.04
CA LEU A 136 9.35 -7.57 -22.41
C LEU A 136 10.09 -8.79 -21.78
N ALA A 137 11.30 -9.19 -22.23
CA ALA A 137 11.99 -10.40 -21.70
C ALA A 137 13.55 -10.46 -21.66
N SER A 138 14.30 -9.62 -22.39
CA SER A 138 15.71 -9.90 -22.75
C SER A 138 16.80 -9.18 -21.95
N LYS A 139 16.84 -9.29 -20.61
CA LYS A 139 17.82 -8.57 -19.75
C LYS A 139 18.30 -9.32 -18.50
N MET A 140 19.09 -10.40 -18.66
CA MET A 140 19.64 -11.15 -17.51
C MET A 140 21.02 -11.81 -17.72
N THR A 141 21.60 -11.73 -18.92
CA THR A 141 22.90 -12.35 -19.27
C THR A 141 24.11 -11.65 -18.67
N ASP A 142 24.01 -10.34 -18.44
CA ASP A 142 25.18 -9.46 -18.38
C ASP A 142 25.91 -9.52 -17.03
N LEU A 143 25.18 -9.88 -15.95
CA LEU A 143 25.64 -9.82 -14.55
C LEU A 143 26.55 -10.99 -14.12
N ILE A 144 26.63 -12.07 -14.91
CA ILE A 144 27.46 -13.24 -14.57
C ILE A 144 28.95 -12.96 -14.81
N GLN A 145 29.26 -12.14 -15.82
CA GLN A 145 30.62 -11.86 -16.29
C GLN A 145 31.45 -10.99 -15.33
N GLU A 146 30.80 -10.20 -14.48
CA GLU A 146 31.48 -9.23 -13.59
C GLU A 146 32.23 -9.88 -12.41
N ASN A 147 32.11 -11.20 -12.21
CA ASN A 147 32.51 -11.90 -10.98
C ASN A 147 33.43 -13.12 -11.20
N VAL A 148 34.08 -13.24 -12.36
CA VAL A 148 34.99 -14.34 -12.70
C VAL A 148 36.40 -13.85 -13.05
N VAL A 149 37.43 -14.62 -12.67
CA VAL A 149 38.85 -14.20 -12.73
C VAL A 149 39.40 -14.16 -14.16
N ASP A 150 38.85 -14.98 -15.06
CA ASP A 150 39.14 -14.95 -16.49
C ASP A 150 38.10 -14.09 -17.21
N PRO A 151 38.48 -12.93 -17.79
CA PRO A 151 37.57 -12.01 -18.45
C PRO A 151 37.07 -12.51 -19.81
N GLU A 152 37.56 -13.63 -20.34
CA GLU A 152 37.03 -14.24 -21.57
C GLU A 152 36.08 -15.42 -21.29
N LEU A 153 35.92 -15.83 -20.03
CA LEU A 153 35.17 -17.03 -19.62
C LEU A 153 33.72 -17.06 -20.10
N GLN A 154 32.98 -15.94 -20.03
CA GLN A 154 31.61 -15.86 -20.56
C GLN A 154 31.59 -16.02 -22.08
N LYS A 155 32.51 -15.40 -22.83
CA LYS A 155 32.55 -15.49 -24.30
C LYS A 155 32.94 -16.90 -24.77
N TRP A 156 33.68 -17.63 -23.94
CA TRP A 156 34.05 -19.02 -24.20
C TRP A 156 32.92 -20.02 -23.85
N LEU A 157 32.06 -19.70 -22.87
CA LEU A 157 30.93 -20.56 -22.45
C LEU A 157 29.59 -20.24 -23.13
N LEU A 158 29.36 -19.00 -23.57
CA LEU A 158 28.18 -18.61 -24.34
C LEU A 158 28.46 -18.72 -25.84
N PRO A 159 27.63 -19.43 -26.63
CA PRO A 159 27.88 -19.66 -28.04
C PRO A 159 27.58 -18.42 -28.89
N ASP A 160 28.52 -18.00 -29.74
CA ASP A 160 28.38 -16.87 -30.69
C ASP A 160 28.25 -17.33 -32.16
N PHE A 161 28.08 -18.64 -32.38
CA PHE A 161 27.97 -19.25 -33.71
C PHE A 161 26.83 -18.66 -34.56
N THR A 162 26.98 -18.72 -35.88
CA THR A 162 26.00 -18.21 -36.86
C THR A 162 24.63 -18.92 -36.83
N THR A 163 24.51 -20.00 -36.04
CA THR A 163 23.27 -20.75 -35.79
C THR A 163 22.70 -20.57 -34.38
N THR A 164 23.36 -19.81 -33.49
CA THR A 164 22.90 -19.62 -32.11
C THR A 164 21.54 -18.92 -32.08
N THR A 165 20.56 -19.54 -31.41
CA THR A 165 19.29 -18.88 -31.05
C THR A 165 19.34 -18.33 -29.63
N PHE A 166 18.42 -17.42 -29.29
CA PHE A 166 18.24 -16.91 -27.92
C PHE A 166 18.05 -18.04 -26.89
N ASN A 167 17.39 -19.15 -27.27
CA ASN A 167 17.23 -20.31 -26.40
C ASN A 167 18.57 -20.97 -26.06
N ASP A 168 19.48 -21.07 -27.03
CA ASP A 168 20.79 -21.69 -26.84
C ASP A 168 21.69 -20.82 -25.95
N THR A 169 21.62 -19.49 -26.10
CA THR A 169 22.25 -18.53 -25.18
C THR A 169 21.75 -18.69 -23.74
N VAL A 170 20.43 -18.86 -23.56
CA VAL A 170 19.83 -19.08 -22.22
C VAL A 170 20.26 -20.43 -21.63
N VAL A 171 20.25 -21.51 -22.42
CA VAL A 171 20.71 -22.84 -21.98
C VAL A 171 22.18 -22.79 -21.55
N CYS A 172 23.05 -22.19 -22.35
CA CYS A 172 24.47 -22.05 -22.01
C CYS A 172 24.72 -21.14 -20.80
N SER A 173 23.89 -20.10 -20.60
CA SER A 173 23.94 -19.25 -19.38
C SER A 173 23.62 -20.07 -18.11
N VAL A 174 22.59 -20.92 -18.16
CA VAL A 174 22.24 -21.81 -17.04
C VAL A 174 23.29 -22.90 -16.82
N LEU A 175 23.92 -23.41 -17.88
CA LEU A 175 25.05 -24.34 -17.78
C LEU A 175 26.31 -23.70 -17.19
N MET A 176 26.59 -22.41 -17.48
CA MET A 176 27.67 -21.66 -16.84
C MET A 176 27.43 -21.52 -15.34
N MET A 177 26.21 -21.19 -14.90
CA MET A 177 25.84 -21.19 -13.47
C MET A 177 26.01 -22.60 -12.85
N SER A 178 25.52 -23.65 -13.51
CA SER A 178 25.66 -25.03 -13.03
C SER A 178 27.13 -25.49 -12.89
N THR A 179 28.00 -25.01 -13.77
CA THR A 179 29.45 -25.30 -13.77
C THR A 179 30.19 -24.64 -12.60
N LEU A 180 29.74 -23.47 -12.15
CA LEU A 180 30.43 -22.66 -11.14
C LEU A 180 29.84 -22.78 -9.72
N LYS A 181 28.77 -23.58 -9.54
CA LYS A 181 27.99 -23.73 -8.29
C LYS A 181 28.77 -24.15 -7.02
N GLU A 182 29.92 -24.80 -7.17
CA GLU A 182 30.76 -25.19 -6.02
C GLU A 182 31.57 -23.99 -5.47
N TYR A 183 31.62 -22.88 -6.22
CA TYR A 183 32.33 -21.65 -5.88
C TYR A 183 31.38 -20.48 -5.54
N PHE A 184 30.12 -20.54 -6.00
CA PHE A 184 29.12 -19.49 -5.78
C PHE A 184 27.77 -20.08 -5.34
N SER A 185 27.20 -19.53 -4.26
CA SER A 185 25.83 -19.85 -3.82
C SER A 185 24.83 -18.96 -4.55
N TYR A 186 23.93 -19.56 -5.35
CA TYR A 186 22.92 -18.84 -6.12
C TYR A 186 21.63 -18.64 -5.32
N GLY A 187 21.49 -17.46 -4.70
CA GLY A 187 20.24 -16.99 -4.10
C GLY A 187 19.53 -15.96 -4.98
N PHE A 188 18.25 -16.16 -5.27
CA PHE A 188 17.40 -15.13 -5.88
C PHE A 188 16.87 -14.18 -4.79
N GLU A 189 17.68 -13.22 -4.37
CA GLU A 189 17.18 -12.09 -3.58
C GLU A 189 16.41 -11.15 -4.52
N LEU A 190 15.11 -10.99 -4.26
CA LEU A 190 14.28 -10.00 -4.95
C LEU A 190 14.81 -8.61 -4.57
N ARG A 191 15.32 -7.86 -5.55
CA ARG A 191 15.80 -6.49 -5.29
C ARG A 191 14.59 -5.62 -4.94
N CYS A 192 14.58 -5.11 -3.70
CA CYS A 192 13.53 -4.22 -3.20
C CYS A 192 14.15 -2.93 -2.64
N GLY A 193 13.47 -1.80 -2.81
CA GLY A 193 13.88 -0.48 -2.38
C GLY A 193 13.32 0.61 -3.29
N LEU A 194 12.94 1.76 -2.73
CA LEU A 194 12.48 2.90 -3.54
C LEU A 194 13.67 3.53 -4.30
N PRO A 195 13.53 3.85 -5.60
CA PRO A 195 14.49 4.68 -6.34
C PRO A 195 14.45 6.11 -5.78
N SER A 196 13.29 6.75 -5.92
CA SER A 196 13.02 8.11 -5.43
C SER A 196 11.64 8.23 -4.78
N VAL A 197 11.46 9.28 -4.00
CA VAL A 197 10.19 9.69 -3.40
C VAL A 197 9.87 11.13 -3.82
N THR A 198 8.62 11.38 -4.20
CA THR A 198 8.04 12.71 -4.39
C THR A 198 7.01 12.97 -3.31
N LEU A 199 7.16 14.07 -2.57
CA LEU A 199 6.14 14.58 -1.65
C LEU A 199 5.48 15.81 -2.29
N LEU A 200 4.18 15.67 -2.59
CA LEU A 200 3.35 16.73 -3.15
C LEU A 200 2.85 17.70 -2.07
N GLY A 201 2.20 18.79 -2.50
CA GLY A 201 1.70 19.85 -1.61
C GLY A 201 2.78 20.84 -1.19
N GLU A 202 2.57 21.50 -0.04
CA GLU A 202 3.56 22.39 0.59
C GLU A 202 3.96 21.89 1.98
N LYS A 203 5.06 22.38 2.54
CA LYS A 203 5.58 21.92 3.85
C LYS A 203 4.52 22.10 4.94
N GLU A 204 3.83 23.22 4.85
CA GLU A 204 2.73 23.68 5.68
C GLU A 204 1.58 22.66 5.71
N ASP A 205 1.34 21.89 4.64
CA ASP A 205 0.31 20.85 4.61
C ASP A 205 0.74 19.60 5.37
N TRP A 206 2.01 19.23 5.28
CA TRP A 206 2.60 18.15 6.07
C TRP A 206 2.70 18.54 7.56
N GLU A 207 2.96 19.82 7.87
CA GLU A 207 2.91 20.37 9.23
C GLU A 207 1.48 20.38 9.79
N LYS A 208 0.47 20.81 8.99
CA LYS A 208 -0.96 20.69 9.35
C LYS A 208 -1.32 19.23 9.66
N LEU A 209 -0.83 18.27 8.86
CA LEU A 209 -1.09 16.84 9.06
C LEU A 209 -0.40 16.31 10.34
N LEU A 210 0.85 16.68 10.58
CA LEU A 210 1.59 16.37 11.81
C LEU A 210 0.94 16.99 13.07
N ALA A 211 0.32 18.17 12.95
CA ALA A 211 -0.45 18.77 14.05
C ALA A 211 -1.81 18.10 14.27
N ARG A 212 -2.48 17.60 13.20
CA ARG A 212 -3.77 16.89 13.32
C ARG A 212 -3.68 15.63 14.19
N ILE A 213 -2.57 14.89 14.15
CA ILE A 213 -2.44 13.65 14.91
C ILE A 213 -2.42 13.85 16.44
N ASP A 214 -2.12 15.05 16.95
CA ASP A 214 -2.21 15.34 18.39
C ASP A 214 -3.63 15.13 18.95
N LYS A 215 -4.67 15.31 18.12
CA LYS A 215 -6.07 15.10 18.53
C LYS A 215 -6.34 13.65 18.95
N PHE A 216 -5.58 12.67 18.46
CA PHE A 216 -5.76 11.26 18.82
C PHE A 216 -5.59 10.98 20.31
N LYS A 217 -4.75 11.77 21.01
CA LYS A 217 -4.58 11.70 22.47
C LYS A 217 -5.89 11.88 23.27
N THR A 218 -6.92 12.48 22.66
CA THR A 218 -8.22 12.74 23.31
C THR A 218 -9.24 11.59 23.19
N PHE A 219 -8.95 10.55 22.39
CA PHE A 219 -9.92 9.47 22.16
C PHE A 219 -9.74 8.26 23.08
N GLY A 220 -8.51 7.81 23.36
CA GLY A 220 -8.24 6.71 24.30
C GLY A 220 -6.75 6.32 24.35
N GLU A 221 -6.41 5.27 25.13
CA GLU A 221 -5.03 4.78 25.23
C GLU A 221 -4.45 4.33 23.88
N GLU A 222 -5.26 3.65 23.06
CA GLU A 222 -4.83 3.11 21.76
C GLU A 222 -4.59 4.20 20.71
N PRO A 223 -5.51 5.16 20.47
CA PRO A 223 -5.21 6.36 19.69
C PRO A 223 -3.98 7.14 20.21
N ALA A 224 -3.78 7.22 21.54
CA ALA A 224 -2.61 7.87 22.14
C ALA A 224 -1.30 7.05 22.02
N ALA A 225 -1.39 5.74 21.78
CA ALA A 225 -0.24 4.88 21.45
C ALA A 225 0.08 4.94 19.95
N TRP A 226 -0.95 5.01 19.11
CA TRP A 226 -0.82 5.12 17.66
C TRP A 226 -0.28 6.47 17.20
N GLU A 227 -0.68 7.56 17.86
CA GLU A 227 -0.09 8.90 17.67
C GLU A 227 1.45 8.87 17.78
N LYS A 228 1.99 8.10 18.72
CA LYS A 228 3.43 7.92 18.93
C LYS A 228 4.09 7.09 17.81
N LEU A 229 3.36 6.21 17.12
CA LEU A 229 3.84 5.47 15.95
C LEU A 229 3.85 6.35 14.69
N LEU A 230 2.84 7.23 14.55
CA LEU A 230 2.73 8.17 13.43
C LEU A 230 3.74 9.33 13.52
N ARG A 231 3.99 9.89 14.72
CA ARG A 231 4.83 11.09 14.87
C ARG A 231 6.25 10.98 14.30
N PRO A 232 7.03 9.89 14.51
CA PRO A 232 8.36 9.74 13.92
C PRO A 232 8.37 9.65 12.38
N ILE A 233 7.28 9.15 11.79
CA ILE A 233 7.07 9.09 10.34
C ILE A 233 6.79 10.50 9.82
N LEU A 234 5.73 11.13 10.32
CA LEU A 234 5.26 12.43 9.83
C LEU A 234 6.27 13.56 10.08
N SER A 235 7.02 13.50 11.18
CA SER A 235 8.13 14.44 11.43
C SER A 235 9.25 14.34 10.40
N ARG A 236 9.47 13.17 9.79
CA ARG A 236 10.46 12.99 8.71
C ARG A 236 9.93 13.45 7.35
N PHE A 237 8.63 13.27 7.09
CA PHE A 237 7.97 13.86 5.92
C PHE A 237 8.09 15.39 5.93
N VAL A 238 7.89 16.05 7.08
CA VAL A 238 8.12 17.50 7.22
C VAL A 238 9.59 17.87 7.03
N ARG A 239 10.53 17.16 7.69
CA ARG A 239 11.98 17.43 7.58
C ARG A 239 12.57 17.22 6.18
N ALA A 240 11.91 16.45 5.31
CA ALA A 240 12.31 16.33 3.92
C ALA A 240 12.24 17.68 3.17
N PHE A 241 11.29 18.56 3.53
CA PHE A 241 11.21 19.93 2.96
C PHE A 241 12.34 20.85 3.46
N ASP A 242 12.96 20.52 4.60
CA ASP A 242 14.20 21.16 5.09
C ASP A 242 15.47 20.53 4.48
N GLY A 243 15.33 19.71 3.43
CA GLY A 243 16.42 18.98 2.77
C GLY A 243 16.98 17.79 3.55
N ASN A 244 16.47 17.51 4.76
CA ASN A 244 16.90 16.37 5.57
C ASN A 244 16.07 15.13 5.22
N PHE A 245 16.47 14.47 4.14
CA PHE A 245 15.70 13.37 3.55
C PHE A 245 15.74 12.04 4.32
N ASP A 246 16.64 11.83 5.30
CA ASP A 246 16.81 10.54 6.04
C ASP A 246 16.66 9.28 5.16
N ARG A 247 17.65 9.02 4.29
CA ARG A 247 17.62 7.83 3.40
C ARG A 247 17.48 6.50 4.16
N HIS A 248 17.99 6.41 5.39
CA HIS A 248 17.82 5.22 6.21
C HIS A 248 16.33 4.98 6.50
N PHE A 249 15.59 5.98 6.95
CA PHE A 249 14.14 5.90 7.13
C PHE A 249 13.39 5.43 5.87
N TRP A 250 13.66 5.99 4.68
CA TRP A 250 12.99 5.56 3.45
C TRP A 250 13.42 4.17 2.96
N SER A 251 14.61 3.69 3.34
CA SER A 251 14.99 2.27 3.15
C SER A 251 14.30 1.30 4.13
N LYS A 252 13.54 1.80 5.12
CA LYS A 252 12.83 0.99 6.14
C LYS A 252 11.31 1.17 6.09
N VAL A 253 10.78 1.56 4.92
CA VAL A 253 9.35 1.56 4.57
C VAL A 253 8.72 0.21 4.92
N CYS A 254 9.21 -0.85 4.30
CA CYS A 254 8.75 -2.21 4.49
C CYS A 254 9.88 -3.22 4.27
N HIS A 255 9.79 -4.38 4.92
CA HIS A 255 10.62 -5.55 4.64
C HIS A 255 9.75 -6.81 4.76
N ILE A 256 9.78 -7.69 3.76
CA ILE A 256 8.94 -8.90 3.72
C ILE A 256 9.79 -10.14 4.00
N HIS A 257 9.47 -10.87 5.07
CA HIS A 257 10.07 -12.17 5.37
C HIS A 257 9.10 -13.31 5.00
N ALA A 258 9.30 -13.97 3.87
CA ALA A 258 8.57 -15.18 3.48
C ALA A 258 9.21 -16.43 4.09
N HIS A 259 8.44 -17.26 4.80
CA HIS A 259 8.96 -18.44 5.52
C HIS A 259 8.63 -19.75 4.78
N GLY A 260 8.92 -19.79 3.47
CA GLY A 260 8.56 -20.91 2.60
C GLY A 260 7.04 -21.13 2.57
N SER A 261 6.58 -22.27 3.11
CA SER A 261 5.15 -22.59 3.24
C SER A 261 4.43 -21.83 4.36
N GLY A 262 5.15 -21.12 5.24
CA GLY A 262 4.58 -20.29 6.29
C GLY A 262 4.01 -18.94 5.79
N PRO A 263 3.30 -18.17 6.63
CA PRO A 263 2.88 -16.82 6.29
C PRO A 263 4.08 -15.90 6.04
N SER A 264 3.94 -15.01 5.05
CA SER A 264 4.88 -13.91 4.83
C SER A 264 4.57 -12.76 5.80
N TYR A 265 5.60 -12.09 6.31
CA TYR A 265 5.44 -11.00 7.27
C TYR A 265 6.06 -9.70 6.78
N MET A 266 5.31 -8.60 6.84
CA MET A 266 5.79 -7.24 6.69
C MET A 266 6.30 -6.69 8.03
N SER A 267 7.52 -6.18 8.07
CA SER A 267 8.02 -5.26 9.10
C SER A 267 8.36 -3.91 8.45
N GLY A 268 8.71 -2.89 9.24
CA GLY A 268 9.00 -1.53 8.74
C GLY A 268 7.97 -0.49 9.19
N TRP A 269 8.20 0.79 8.91
CA TRP A 269 7.34 1.86 9.43
C TRP A 269 5.94 1.90 8.79
N LEU A 270 5.76 1.32 7.59
CA LEU A 270 4.46 1.19 6.93
C LEU A 270 3.42 0.43 7.79
N THR A 271 3.88 -0.44 8.71
CA THR A 271 3.01 -1.13 9.67
C THR A 271 2.24 -0.19 10.60
N ALA A 272 2.66 1.06 10.77
CA ALA A 272 1.90 2.06 11.53
C ALA A 272 0.57 2.46 10.88
N PHE A 273 0.34 2.13 9.61
CA PHE A 273 -0.94 2.31 8.92
C PHE A 273 -1.83 1.05 9.03
N CYS A 274 -1.51 0.12 9.93
CA CYS A 274 -2.19 -1.16 10.16
C CYS A 274 -2.17 -1.56 11.66
N VAL A 275 -2.66 -0.69 12.56
CA VAL A 275 -2.66 -0.95 14.01
C VAL A 275 -3.98 -1.49 14.56
N TRP A 276 -5.08 -1.39 13.82
CA TRP A 276 -6.34 -2.09 14.13
C TRP A 276 -6.73 -3.04 12.98
N ASN A 277 -7.33 -4.17 13.33
CA ASN A 277 -8.02 -5.02 12.34
C ASN A 277 -9.36 -4.37 11.91
N LYS A 278 -10.07 -5.01 10.96
CA LYS A 278 -11.36 -4.50 10.45
C LYS A 278 -12.46 -4.39 11.52
N ASP A 279 -12.31 -5.09 12.64
CA ASP A 279 -13.26 -5.17 13.76
C ASP A 279 -12.87 -4.21 14.90
N GLY A 280 -11.90 -3.31 14.67
CA GLY A 280 -11.41 -2.33 15.65
C GLY A 280 -10.49 -2.89 16.73
N VAL A 281 -10.06 -4.15 16.64
CA VAL A 281 -9.17 -4.79 17.63
C VAL A 281 -7.71 -4.42 17.35
N TRP A 282 -6.99 -3.99 18.38
CA TRP A 282 -5.56 -3.62 18.29
C TRP A 282 -4.67 -4.81 17.89
N ILE A 283 -3.92 -4.62 16.80
CA ILE A 283 -2.89 -5.52 16.27
C ILE A 283 -1.49 -4.88 16.25
N GLY A 284 -1.38 -3.62 16.68
CA GLY A 284 -0.11 -2.90 16.80
C GLY A 284 0.82 -3.42 17.91
N PRO A 285 1.97 -2.77 18.14
CA PRO A 285 2.89 -3.15 19.21
C PRO A 285 2.23 -3.00 20.59
N ASN A 286 2.69 -3.75 21.60
CA ASN A 286 2.14 -3.63 22.94
C ASN A 286 2.41 -2.23 23.53
N TYR A 287 1.33 -1.51 23.83
CA TYR A 287 1.36 -0.17 24.41
C TYR A 287 1.17 -0.15 25.94
N LYS A 288 0.75 -1.27 26.54
CA LYS A 288 0.54 -1.41 27.98
C LYS A 288 1.84 -1.87 28.66
N PRO A 289 2.23 -1.28 29.81
CA PRO A 289 3.43 -1.71 30.53
C PRO A 289 3.31 -3.19 30.91
N LEU A 290 4.39 -3.95 30.68
CA LEU A 290 4.43 -5.38 31.01
C LEU A 290 4.21 -5.57 32.51
N SER A 291 3.22 -6.36 32.87
CA SER A 291 3.03 -6.78 34.27
C SER A 291 4.21 -7.63 34.73
N ALA A 292 4.57 -7.56 36.01
CA ALA A 292 5.67 -8.36 36.57
C ALA A 292 5.52 -9.87 36.27
N ARG A 293 4.27 -10.36 36.20
CA ARG A 293 3.94 -11.76 35.86
C ARG A 293 4.25 -12.14 34.41
N GLN A 294 4.28 -11.18 33.48
CA GLN A 294 4.73 -11.38 32.08
C GLN A 294 6.26 -11.36 31.96
N LEU A 295 6.98 -10.72 32.89
CA LEU A 295 8.45 -10.77 32.94
C LEU A 295 8.96 -12.12 33.48
N THR A 296 8.18 -12.79 34.33
CA THR A 296 8.51 -14.13 34.88
C THR A 296 7.83 -15.29 34.14
N GLY A 297 6.85 -15.00 33.28
CA GLY A 297 6.03 -15.98 32.57
C GLY A 297 6.74 -16.55 31.34
N GLY A 298 7.78 -17.37 31.56
CA GLY A 298 8.54 -17.97 30.47
C GLY A 298 7.74 -18.99 29.66
N TRP A 299 7.30 -18.61 28.46
CA TRP A 299 7.04 -19.51 27.33
C TRP A 299 7.44 -18.81 26.03
N SER A 300 8.52 -19.27 25.39
CA SER A 300 9.09 -18.64 24.17
C SER A 300 8.27 -19.01 22.94
N GLY A 301 7.15 -18.30 22.74
CA GLY A 301 6.30 -18.43 21.56
C GLY A 301 6.87 -17.71 20.34
N LEU A 302 7.91 -18.27 19.72
CA LEU A 302 8.47 -17.83 18.43
C LEU A 302 8.94 -16.36 18.38
N ILE A 303 9.89 -15.99 19.24
CA ILE A 303 10.84 -14.92 18.89
C ILE A 303 11.88 -15.52 17.93
N THR A 304 11.48 -15.71 16.67
CA THR A 304 12.36 -16.16 15.58
C THR A 304 12.53 -15.05 14.55
N GLU A 305 13.65 -14.34 14.74
CA GLU A 305 14.37 -13.50 13.80
C GLU A 305 13.72 -12.16 13.35
N GLY A 306 14.58 -11.14 13.25
CA GLY A 306 14.20 -9.75 12.97
C GLY A 306 14.08 -8.88 14.22
N VAL A 307 15.05 -7.98 14.45
CA VAL A 307 14.91 -6.89 15.42
C VAL A 307 13.84 -5.93 14.91
N PRO A 308 12.80 -5.58 15.70
CA PRO A 308 11.76 -4.64 15.25
C PRO A 308 12.38 -3.27 14.93
N LEU A 309 11.93 -2.64 13.84
CA LEU A 309 12.38 -1.29 13.49
C LEU A 309 12.12 -0.34 14.67
N ARG A 310 13.11 0.47 15.02
CA ARG A 310 12.99 1.54 16.01
C ARG A 310 13.28 2.90 15.37
N LEU A 311 12.34 3.83 15.51
CA LEU A 311 12.53 5.24 15.18
C LEU A 311 12.19 6.06 16.42
N ASP A 312 13.09 6.96 16.80
CA ASP A 312 12.91 7.93 17.90
C ASP A 312 12.44 7.29 19.23
N GLY A 313 12.93 6.08 19.52
CA GLY A 313 12.60 5.27 20.69
C GLY A 313 11.36 4.36 20.54
N VAL A 314 10.52 4.60 19.53
CA VAL A 314 9.28 3.86 19.27
C VAL A 314 9.57 2.61 18.44
N SER A 315 9.01 1.45 18.82
CA SER A 315 9.19 0.17 18.12
C SER A 315 7.98 -0.15 17.23
N TYR A 316 8.22 -0.43 15.96
CA TYR A 316 7.20 -0.83 14.99
C TYR A 316 6.99 -2.35 15.02
N HIS A 317 5.76 -2.80 14.74
CA HIS A 317 5.41 -4.22 14.83
C HIS A 317 5.75 -5.00 13.55
N ARG A 318 5.58 -6.33 13.59
CA ARG A 318 5.70 -7.23 12.44
C ARG A 318 4.33 -7.83 12.16
N LEU A 319 3.79 -7.56 10.98
CA LEU A 319 2.43 -7.89 10.55
C LEU A 319 2.45 -9.05 9.55
N ASP A 320 1.66 -10.10 9.80
CA ASP A 320 1.35 -11.12 8.79
C ASP A 320 0.70 -10.44 7.58
N THR A 321 1.24 -10.60 6.37
CA THR A 321 0.71 -9.90 5.19
C THR A 321 -0.73 -10.31 4.87
N LYS A 322 -1.20 -11.47 5.36
CA LYS A 322 -2.61 -11.89 5.26
C LYS A 322 -3.54 -11.08 6.17
N LYS A 323 -3.02 -10.42 7.21
CA LYS A 323 -3.75 -9.64 8.22
C LYS A 323 -3.72 -8.12 8.01
N ILE A 324 -3.19 -7.65 6.88
CA ILE A 324 -3.30 -6.24 6.48
C ILE A 324 -4.79 -5.85 6.40
N PRO A 325 -5.27 -4.89 7.21
CA PRO A 325 -6.68 -4.47 7.23
C PRO A 325 -7.04 -3.70 5.95
N PRO A 326 -8.32 -3.68 5.55
CA PRO A 326 -8.73 -2.93 4.37
C PRO A 326 -8.54 -1.42 4.52
N ALA A 327 -8.29 -0.72 3.40
CA ALA A 327 -8.16 0.74 3.34
C ALA A 327 -9.44 1.44 2.84
N ILE A 328 -10.58 0.76 2.96
CA ILE A 328 -11.91 1.27 2.59
C ILE A 328 -12.81 1.35 3.82
N CYS A 329 -13.77 2.26 3.75
CA CYS A 329 -14.85 2.45 4.71
C CYS A 329 -16.17 2.47 3.94
N GLU A 330 -17.25 2.02 4.57
CA GLU A 330 -18.56 1.91 3.95
C GLU A 330 -19.65 2.50 4.85
N VAL A 331 -20.74 3.00 4.25
CA VAL A 331 -21.88 3.59 4.96
C VAL A 331 -23.17 3.45 4.15
N GLU A 332 -24.24 3.03 4.82
CA GLU A 332 -25.59 2.94 4.26
C GLU A 332 -26.21 4.34 4.10
N VAL A 333 -26.80 4.61 2.93
CA VAL A 333 -27.36 5.92 2.56
C VAL A 333 -28.65 5.71 1.76
N SER A 334 -29.80 6.06 2.34
CA SER A 334 -31.07 6.03 1.61
C SER A 334 -31.21 7.26 0.70
N LEU A 335 -31.15 7.06 -0.61
CA LEU A 335 -31.46 8.08 -1.61
C LEU A 335 -32.98 8.32 -1.72
N ASP A 336 -33.37 9.53 -2.10
CA ASP A 336 -34.73 9.92 -2.45
C ASP A 336 -34.64 10.69 -3.77
N ASP A 337 -34.89 9.99 -4.89
CA ASP A 337 -34.86 10.52 -6.24
C ASP A 337 -36.28 10.92 -6.65
N ASN A 338 -36.60 12.20 -6.48
CA ASN A 338 -37.88 12.80 -6.86
C ASN A 338 -39.13 12.08 -6.27
N GLY A 339 -38.98 11.38 -5.14
CA GLY A 339 -40.02 10.62 -4.45
C GLY A 339 -39.85 9.09 -4.50
N GLU A 340 -39.01 8.57 -5.40
CA GLU A 340 -38.61 7.16 -5.40
C GLU A 340 -37.41 6.95 -4.46
N LYS A 341 -37.45 5.89 -3.64
CA LYS A 341 -36.46 5.69 -2.56
C LYS A 341 -35.63 4.46 -2.81
N PHE A 342 -34.32 4.61 -2.70
CA PHE A 342 -33.35 3.53 -2.86
C PHE A 342 -32.48 3.45 -1.62
N GLU A 343 -32.34 2.26 -1.04
CA GLU A 343 -31.26 2.02 -0.10
C GLU A 343 -29.96 1.78 -0.89
N CYS A 344 -28.94 2.56 -0.57
CA CYS A 344 -27.65 2.53 -1.26
C CYS A 344 -26.51 2.31 -0.26
N MET A 345 -25.38 1.82 -0.75
CA MET A 345 -24.11 1.82 -0.04
C MET A 345 -23.19 2.87 -0.67
N MET A 346 -22.55 3.69 0.17
CA MET A 346 -21.36 4.45 -0.23
C MET A 346 -20.11 3.76 0.30
N VAL A 347 -19.12 3.56 -0.57
CA VAL A 347 -17.80 2.98 -0.23
C VAL A 347 -16.72 3.98 -0.61
N ALA A 348 -15.77 4.26 0.28
CA ALA A 348 -14.70 5.22 0.05
C ALA A 348 -13.36 4.80 0.69
N GLY A 349 -12.24 5.08 0.03
CA GLY A 349 -10.89 4.79 0.56
C GLY A 349 -9.85 4.58 -0.53
N HIS A 350 -8.73 3.93 -0.20
CA HIS A 350 -7.69 3.60 -1.19
C HIS A 350 -8.03 2.30 -1.93
N ILE A 351 -8.45 2.46 -3.19
CA ILE A 351 -9.04 1.40 -4.01
C ILE A 351 -8.12 1.02 -5.18
N SER A 352 -7.19 1.89 -5.56
CA SER A 352 -6.19 1.62 -6.61
C SER A 352 -4.85 2.32 -6.37
N SER A 353 -3.86 2.03 -7.22
CA SER A 353 -2.69 2.89 -7.46
C SER A 353 -2.85 3.61 -8.80
N THR A 354 -2.43 4.86 -8.90
CA THR A 354 -2.26 5.56 -10.19
C THR A 354 -0.83 5.37 -10.68
N ILE A 355 -0.67 5.01 -11.96
CA ILE A 355 0.62 5.03 -12.64
C ILE A 355 0.88 6.43 -13.24
N CYS A 356 2.00 7.03 -12.86
CA CYS A 356 2.45 8.36 -13.25
C CYS A 356 3.74 8.32 -14.09
N GLY A 357 4.09 9.46 -14.69
CA GLY A 357 5.32 9.65 -15.47
C GLY A 357 5.27 9.15 -16.91
N VAL A 358 6.05 9.77 -17.80
CA VAL A 358 6.12 9.41 -19.25
C VAL A 358 6.57 7.96 -19.47
N LYS A 359 7.47 7.48 -18.60
CA LYS A 359 7.97 6.10 -18.59
C LYS A 359 7.04 5.10 -17.89
N LYS A 360 5.94 5.57 -17.27
CA LYS A 360 5.09 4.77 -16.38
C LYS A 360 5.87 4.12 -15.22
N ASP A 361 6.85 4.82 -14.68
CA ASP A 361 7.83 4.35 -13.68
C ASP A 361 7.55 4.85 -12.25
N THR A 362 6.39 5.48 -12.04
CA THR A 362 6.01 6.14 -10.80
C THR A 362 4.63 5.67 -10.36
N MET A 363 4.45 5.37 -9.07
CA MET A 363 3.18 4.97 -8.47
C MET A 363 2.75 5.95 -7.38
N ALA A 364 1.47 6.33 -7.39
CA ALA A 364 0.81 7.09 -6.34
C ALA A 364 -0.41 6.32 -5.80
N PRO A 365 -0.76 6.41 -4.50
CA PRO A 365 -2.03 5.90 -4.00
C PRO A 365 -3.19 6.62 -4.70
N ASN A 366 -4.25 5.89 -5.05
CA ASN A 366 -5.42 6.46 -5.71
C ASN A 366 -6.68 6.27 -4.84
N PRO A 367 -6.98 7.22 -3.95
CA PRO A 367 -8.22 7.21 -3.19
C PRO A 367 -9.42 7.49 -4.10
N ALA A 368 -10.49 6.71 -3.92
CA ALA A 368 -11.73 6.82 -4.67
C ALA A 368 -12.95 6.54 -3.78
N TRP A 369 -14.12 6.90 -4.28
CA TRP A 369 -15.42 6.60 -3.70
C TRP A 369 -16.42 6.16 -4.77
N PHE A 370 -17.42 5.39 -4.33
CA PHE A 370 -18.50 4.80 -5.13
C PHE A 370 -19.81 4.87 -4.34
N MET A 371 -20.94 4.98 -5.04
CA MET A 371 -22.30 4.89 -4.48
C MET A 371 -23.18 4.02 -5.38
N PHE A 372 -23.80 2.99 -4.83
CA PHE A 372 -24.61 2.01 -5.58
C PHE A 372 -25.82 1.53 -4.77
N ILE A 373 -26.90 1.18 -5.47
CA ILE A 373 -28.12 0.62 -4.86
C ILE A 373 -27.80 -0.76 -4.24
N THR A 374 -28.22 -0.99 -3.00
CA THR A 374 -28.11 -2.31 -2.34
C THR A 374 -29.37 -3.15 -2.47
N SER A 375 -30.54 -2.50 -2.54
CA SER A 375 -31.84 -3.15 -2.80
C SER A 375 -32.85 -2.13 -3.34
N GLU A 376 -33.70 -2.57 -4.28
CA GLU A 376 -34.93 -1.85 -4.63
C GLU A 376 -35.90 -1.83 -3.44
N SER A 377 -36.52 -0.69 -3.18
CA SER A 377 -37.63 -0.60 -2.20
C SER A 377 -38.88 -1.29 -2.76
N LYS A 378 -39.65 -1.94 -1.88
CA LYS A 378 -40.96 -2.54 -2.21
C LYS A 378 -42.12 -1.56 -2.04
#